data_AF-A0A6H0G012-F1
#
_entry.id   AF-A0A6H0G012-F1
#
_cell.length_a   1.000
_cell.length_b   1.000
_cell.length_c   1.000
_cell.angle_alpha   90.00
_cell.angle_beta   90.00
_cell.angle_gamma   90.00
#
_symmetry.space_group_name_H-M   'P 1'
#
loop_
_entity.id
_entity.type
_entity.pdbx_description
1 polymer ?
#
loop_
_entity_poly.entity_id
_entity_poly.type
_entity_poly.pdbx_seq_one_letter_code
_entity_poly.pdbx_strand_id
1 'polypeptide(L)'
;MNKKELTEKVTGWILAITVYTVGVFYLLNKVLGITGDDLDALVSLLGVGATLFGGYMAIYLFTDWREQTNKQMLANEAKELWKSTKELEKQFLSIDDYYSTTPEYIKYNNSKYYKHVHECDKKASDLHIELFYFSELSKKNNYELFLDSFEVLKAYREIINSDKYEYEKDIYEAEKDEREKYIQQIEKIKEHLLSFIHV
;
A
#
# COMPACT_ATOMS: atom_id res chain seq x y z
N MET A 1 -7.94 20.18 12.47
CA MET A 1 -6.89 20.20 13.51
C MET A 1 -5.98 19.01 13.26
N ASN A 2 -4.67 19.21 13.14
CA ASN A 2 -3.76 18.14 12.75
C ASN A 2 -3.59 17.12 13.90
N LYS A 3 -3.39 15.81 13.65
CA LYS A 3 -3.32 14.77 14.72
C LYS A 3 -2.25 15.10 15.77
N LYS A 4 -1.12 15.63 15.32
CA LYS A 4 -0.04 16.13 16.19
C LYS A 4 -0.50 17.26 17.10
N GLU A 5 -1.26 18.21 16.55
CA GLU A 5 -1.81 19.35 17.27
C GLU A 5 -2.88 18.94 18.31
N LEU A 6 -3.68 17.91 18.00
CA LEU A 6 -4.62 17.31 18.95
C LEU A 6 -3.87 16.60 20.09
N THR A 7 -2.81 15.88 19.77
CA THR A 7 -2.02 15.14 20.77
C THR A 7 -1.29 16.11 21.70
N GLU A 8 -0.68 17.16 21.15
CA GLU A 8 -0.05 18.25 21.93
C GLU A 8 -1.08 18.97 22.79
N LYS A 9 -2.27 19.28 22.26
CA LYS A 9 -3.35 19.89 23.04
C LYS A 9 -3.79 18.97 24.17
N VAL A 10 -4.12 17.71 23.89
CA VAL A 10 -4.58 16.75 24.92
C VAL A 10 -3.51 16.56 26.00
N THR A 11 -2.24 16.42 25.62
CA THR A 11 -1.12 16.29 26.57
C THR A 11 -0.94 17.55 27.42
N GLY A 12 -1.06 18.73 26.80
CA GLY A 12 -1.05 20.02 27.50
C GLY A 12 -2.23 20.18 28.46
N TRP A 13 -3.43 19.75 28.07
CA TRP A 13 -4.62 19.76 28.93
C TRP A 13 -4.46 18.81 30.12
N ILE A 14 -3.88 17.63 29.95
CA ILE A 14 -3.60 16.70 31.07
C ILE A 14 -2.64 17.34 32.05
N LEU A 15 -1.55 17.92 31.56
CA LEU A 15 -0.53 18.53 32.42
C LEU A 15 -1.12 19.74 33.17
N ALA A 16 -1.92 20.55 32.49
CA ALA A 16 -2.64 21.67 33.09
C ALA A 16 -3.65 21.23 34.15
N ILE A 17 -4.47 20.21 33.87
CA ILE A 17 -5.45 19.67 34.83
C ILE A 17 -4.73 19.07 36.04
N THR A 18 -3.65 18.32 35.83
CA THR A 18 -2.88 17.70 36.92
C THR A 18 -2.25 18.77 37.81
N VAL A 19 -1.56 19.77 37.23
CA VAL A 19 -0.96 20.87 37.98
C VAL A 19 -2.01 21.70 38.70
N TYR A 20 -3.13 22.00 38.04
CA TYR A 20 -4.23 22.74 38.62
C TYR A 20 -4.85 21.99 39.80
N THR A 21 -5.10 20.69 39.65
CA THR A 21 -5.67 19.85 40.71
C THR A 21 -4.74 19.78 41.92
N VAL A 22 -3.44 19.57 41.70
CA VAL A 22 -2.43 19.55 42.78
C VAL A 22 -2.31 20.92 43.44
N GLY A 23 -2.34 22.00 42.67
CA GLY A 23 -2.29 23.37 43.17
C GLY A 23 -3.50 23.76 44.01
N VAL A 24 -4.71 23.47 43.51
CA VAL A 24 -5.97 23.67 44.24
C VAL A 24 -6.00 22.82 45.51
N PHE A 25 -5.56 21.57 45.45
CA PHE A 25 -5.47 20.68 46.61
C PHE A 25 -4.52 21.21 47.69
N TYR A 26 -3.34 21.72 47.31
CA TYR A 26 -2.41 22.36 48.25
C TYR A 26 -3.04 23.59 48.92
N LEU A 27 -3.75 24.40 48.15
CA LEU A 27 -4.43 25.60 48.63
C LEU A 27 -5.58 25.28 49.59
N LEU A 28 -6.42 24.31 49.24
CA LEU A 28 -7.55 23.85 50.05
C LEU A 28 -7.08 23.24 51.38
N ASN A 29 -6.06 22.38 51.38
CA ASN A 29 -5.52 21.79 52.62
C ASN A 29 -4.88 22.85 53.52
N LYS A 30 -4.14 23.80 52.95
CA LYS A 30 -3.38 24.79 53.73
C LYS A 30 -4.25 25.95 54.24
N VAL A 31 -5.30 26.33 53.50
CA VAL A 31 -6.12 27.52 53.80
C VAL A 31 -7.45 27.15 54.48
N LEU A 32 -8.08 26.03 54.12
CA LEU A 32 -9.41 25.67 54.62
C LEU A 32 -9.41 24.57 55.70
N GLY A 33 -8.27 23.94 55.98
CA GLY A 33 -8.15 22.95 57.07
C GLY A 33 -9.05 21.73 56.88
N ILE A 34 -9.22 21.30 55.64
CA ILE A 34 -10.15 20.25 55.22
C ILE A 34 -9.83 18.91 55.91
N THR A 35 -10.86 18.26 56.47
CA THR A 35 -10.80 16.95 57.15
C THR A 35 -10.81 15.76 56.17
N GLY A 36 -10.41 14.57 56.64
CA GLY A 36 -10.21 13.37 55.82
C GLY A 36 -11.38 12.92 54.94
N ASP A 37 -12.64 13.19 55.31
CA ASP A 37 -13.81 12.77 54.52
C ASP A 37 -13.95 13.53 53.18
N ASP A 38 -13.61 14.82 53.14
CA ASP A 38 -13.61 15.61 51.89
C ASP A 38 -12.43 15.21 50.98
N LEU A 39 -11.35 14.71 51.58
CA LEU A 39 -10.20 14.14 50.88
C LEU A 39 -10.64 12.89 50.10
N ASP A 40 -11.39 12.00 50.73
CA ASP A 40 -11.86 10.75 50.13
C ASP A 40 -12.85 10.99 48.99
N ALA A 41 -13.72 12.00 49.12
CA ALA A 41 -14.63 12.41 48.05
C ALA A 41 -13.87 12.95 46.82
N LEU A 42 -12.83 13.75 47.04
CA LEU A 42 -12.01 14.34 45.99
C LEU A 42 -11.12 13.29 45.30
N VAL A 43 -10.53 12.38 46.07
CA VAL A 43 -9.78 11.22 45.54
C VAL A 43 -10.69 10.32 44.72
N SER A 44 -11.94 10.09 45.16
CA SER A 44 -12.92 9.31 44.42
C SER A 44 -13.29 9.98 43.09
N LEU A 45 -13.51 11.30 43.09
CA LEU A 45 -13.79 12.06 41.87
C LEU A 45 -12.61 12.01 40.88
N LEU A 46 -11.38 12.16 41.37
CA LEU A 46 -10.17 12.02 40.56
C LEU A 46 -9.98 10.60 40.04
N GLY A 47 -10.34 9.57 40.81
CA GLY A 47 -10.34 8.17 40.38
C GLY A 47 -11.28 7.91 39.22
N VAL A 48 -12.50 8.46 39.27
CA VAL A 48 -13.46 8.41 38.14
C VAL A 48 -12.92 9.16 36.93
N GLY A 49 -12.37 10.36 37.13
CA GLY A 49 -11.73 11.15 36.07
C GLY A 49 -10.57 10.41 35.39
N ALA A 50 -9.69 9.81 36.17
CA ALA A 50 -8.57 9.01 35.69
C ALA A 50 -9.01 7.77 34.91
N THR A 51 -10.10 7.12 35.33
CA THR A 51 -10.64 5.93 34.67
C THR A 51 -11.26 6.27 33.32
N LEU A 52 -12.10 7.31 33.26
CA LEU A 52 -12.69 7.80 32.00
C LEU A 52 -11.61 8.26 31.02
N PHE A 53 -10.60 8.97 31.54
CA PHE A 53 -9.47 9.41 30.76
C PHE A 53 -8.61 8.25 30.24
N GLY A 54 -8.30 7.27 31.09
CA GLY A 54 -7.58 6.06 30.71
C GLY A 54 -8.30 5.29 29.61
N GLY A 55 -9.62 5.16 29.71
CA GLY A 55 -10.46 4.55 28.67
C GLY A 55 -10.40 5.33 27.36
N TYR A 56 -10.54 6.65 27.39
CA TYR A 56 -10.43 7.50 26.19
C TYR A 56 -9.06 7.38 25.52
N MET A 57 -7.97 7.43 26.30
CA MET A 57 -6.61 7.30 25.78
C MET A 57 -6.35 5.91 25.20
N ALA A 58 -6.86 4.86 25.83
CA ALA A 58 -6.74 3.50 25.31
C ALA A 58 -7.42 3.37 23.94
N ILE A 59 -8.64 3.92 23.78
CA ILE A 59 -9.32 3.96 22.49
C ILE A 59 -8.47 4.71 21.47
N TYR A 60 -8.02 5.92 21.82
CA TYR A 60 -7.21 6.75 20.93
C TYR A 60 -5.93 6.05 20.45
N LEU A 61 -5.14 5.53 21.39
CA LEU A 61 -3.90 4.80 21.10
C LEU A 61 -4.16 3.55 20.25
N PHE A 62 -5.25 2.83 20.53
CA PHE A 62 -5.61 1.65 19.75
C PHE A 62 -6.00 2.00 18.31
N THR A 63 -6.79 3.07 18.11
CA THR A 63 -7.10 3.56 16.77
C THR A 63 -5.86 4.00 16.01
N ASP A 64 -4.93 4.71 16.66
CA ASP A 64 -3.71 5.19 16.01
C ASP A 64 -2.75 4.05 15.68
N TRP A 65 -2.56 3.12 16.61
CA TRP A 65 -1.79 1.89 16.39
C TRP A 65 -2.34 1.11 15.19
N ARG A 66 -3.66 0.89 15.14
CA ARG A 66 -4.31 0.19 14.03
C ARG A 66 -4.10 0.91 12.70
N GLU A 67 -4.20 2.25 12.67
CA GLU A 67 -3.94 3.02 11.46
C GLU A 67 -2.49 2.92 10.99
N GLN A 68 -1.53 3.01 11.91
CA GLN A 68 -0.11 2.87 11.59
C GLN A 68 0.22 1.47 11.06
N THR A 69 -0.31 0.42 11.71
CA THR A 69 -0.13 -0.97 11.26
C THR A 69 -0.72 -1.19 9.87
N ASN A 70 -1.91 -0.67 9.60
CA ASN A 70 -2.53 -0.78 8.27
C ASN A 70 -1.71 -0.07 7.20
N LYS A 71 -1.18 1.13 7.49
CA LYS A 71 -0.29 1.85 6.56
C LYS A 71 0.99 1.06 6.29
N GLN A 72 1.61 0.53 7.34
CA GLN A 72 2.84 -0.25 7.21
C GLN A 72 2.60 -1.55 6.41
N MET A 73 1.47 -2.23 6.64
CA MET A 73 1.07 -3.40 5.87
C MET A 73 0.93 -3.04 4.38
N LEU A 74 0.16 -1.99 4.05
CA LEU A 74 -0.02 -1.55 2.66
C LEU A 74 1.31 -1.13 2.00
N ALA A 75 2.21 -0.47 2.73
CA ALA A 75 3.52 -0.10 2.21
C ALA A 75 4.39 -1.32 1.90
N ASN A 76 4.33 -2.37 2.73
CA ASN A 76 5.04 -3.62 2.50
C ASN A 76 4.50 -4.37 1.28
N GLU A 77 3.18 -4.54 1.19
CA GLU A 77 2.49 -5.15 0.04
C GLU A 77 2.83 -4.40 -1.26
N ALA A 78 2.75 -3.06 -1.24
CA ALA A 78 3.09 -2.23 -2.40
C ALA A 78 4.56 -2.40 -2.83
N LYS A 79 5.47 -2.58 -1.88
CA LYS A 79 6.90 -2.80 -2.15
C LYS A 79 7.17 -4.16 -2.79
N GLU A 80 6.44 -5.19 -2.40
CA GLU A 80 6.53 -6.52 -3.02
C GLU A 80 6.00 -6.48 -4.44
N LEU A 81 4.80 -5.93 -4.65
CA LEU A 81 4.21 -5.73 -5.97
C LEU A 81 5.10 -4.90 -6.90
N TRP A 82 5.72 -3.83 -6.38
CA TRP A 82 6.62 -3.00 -7.17
C TRP A 82 7.84 -3.79 -7.65
N LYS A 83 8.40 -4.67 -6.82
CA LYS A 83 9.51 -5.55 -7.21
C LYS A 83 9.06 -6.57 -8.26
N SER A 84 7.91 -7.22 -8.06
CA SER A 84 7.33 -8.17 -9.03
C SER A 84 7.11 -7.51 -10.39
N THR A 85 6.58 -6.29 -10.37
CA THR A 85 6.34 -5.47 -11.57
C THR A 85 7.65 -5.16 -12.32
N LYS A 86 8.70 -4.75 -11.59
CA LYS A 86 10.03 -4.48 -12.17
C LYS A 86 10.69 -5.74 -12.73
N GLU A 87 10.48 -6.88 -12.09
CA GLU A 87 11.02 -8.15 -12.56
C GLU A 87 10.32 -8.63 -13.83
N LEU A 88 9.00 -8.41 -13.93
CA LEU A 88 8.23 -8.69 -15.14
C LEU A 88 8.66 -7.79 -16.31
N GLU A 89 8.84 -6.50 -16.09
CA GLU A 89 9.36 -5.55 -17.07
C GLU A 89 10.71 -6.02 -17.65
N LYS A 90 11.65 -6.45 -16.80
CA LYS A 90 12.95 -6.97 -17.26
C LYS A 90 12.81 -8.22 -18.14
N GLN A 91 11.86 -9.10 -17.83
CA GLN A 91 11.63 -10.31 -18.62
C GLN A 91 11.01 -9.97 -19.97
N PHE A 92 10.13 -8.98 -20.03
CA PHE A 92 9.65 -8.45 -21.30
C PHE A 92 10.79 -7.86 -22.15
N LEU A 93 11.67 -7.07 -21.54
CA LEU A 93 12.84 -6.51 -22.24
C LEU A 93 13.84 -7.59 -22.67
N SER A 94 13.96 -8.71 -21.95
CA SER A 94 14.86 -9.79 -22.34
C SER A 94 14.34 -10.60 -23.54
N ILE A 95 13.02 -10.59 -23.79
CA ILE A 95 12.45 -11.12 -25.02
C ILE A 95 12.92 -10.30 -26.22
N ASP A 96 12.92 -8.97 -26.10
CA ASP A 96 13.43 -8.06 -27.12
C ASP A 96 14.93 -8.23 -27.35
N ASP A 97 15.72 -8.34 -26.28
CA ASP A 97 17.16 -8.58 -26.39
C ASP A 97 17.46 -9.91 -27.10
N TYR A 98 16.73 -10.97 -26.74
CA TYR A 98 16.83 -12.27 -27.40
C TYR A 98 16.49 -12.19 -28.90
N TYR A 99 15.42 -11.49 -29.27
CA TYR A 99 15.06 -11.30 -30.67
C TYR A 99 16.05 -10.38 -31.40
N SER A 100 16.57 -9.32 -30.80
CA SER A 100 17.50 -8.43 -31.49
C SER A 100 18.86 -9.10 -31.79
N THR A 101 19.33 -9.97 -30.89
CA THR A 101 20.66 -10.60 -30.96
C THR A 101 20.70 -11.94 -31.68
N THR A 102 19.55 -12.63 -31.82
CA THR A 102 19.49 -13.95 -32.45
C THR A 102 19.50 -13.83 -33.98
N PRO A 103 20.35 -14.59 -34.71
CA PRO A 103 20.33 -14.64 -36.17
C PRO A 103 18.97 -15.09 -36.70
N GLU A 104 18.50 -14.51 -37.81
CA GLU A 104 17.17 -14.77 -38.38
C GLU A 104 16.84 -16.26 -38.55
N TYR A 105 17.77 -17.07 -39.04
CA TYR A 105 17.55 -18.51 -39.24
C TYR A 105 17.37 -19.34 -37.94
N ILE A 106 17.72 -18.79 -36.76
CA ILE A 106 17.54 -19.43 -35.43
C ILE A 106 16.25 -18.94 -34.75
N LYS A 107 15.73 -17.79 -35.17
CA LYS A 107 14.47 -17.22 -34.64
C LYS A 107 13.28 -18.10 -35.02
N TYR A 108 13.25 -18.55 -36.26
CA TYR A 108 12.05 -19.09 -36.91
C TYR A 108 11.70 -20.56 -36.58
N ASN A 109 12.20 -21.08 -35.46
CA ASN A 109 11.94 -22.46 -35.02
C ASN A 109 12.17 -22.64 -33.51
N ASN A 110 12.03 -21.56 -32.73
CA ASN A 110 12.51 -21.57 -31.36
C ASN A 110 11.37 -21.76 -30.35
N SER A 111 11.12 -23.02 -30.00
CA SER A 111 10.29 -23.39 -28.84
C SER A 111 10.69 -22.63 -27.56
N LYS A 112 11.94 -22.16 -27.47
CA LYS A 112 12.44 -21.33 -26.37
C LYS A 112 11.83 -19.92 -26.33
N TYR A 113 11.58 -19.28 -27.47
CA TYR A 113 10.92 -17.97 -27.52
C TYR A 113 9.48 -18.09 -27.00
N TYR A 114 8.68 -18.96 -27.60
CA TYR A 114 7.29 -19.17 -27.18
C TYR A 114 7.19 -19.59 -25.71
N LYS A 115 8.14 -20.42 -25.24
CA LYS A 115 8.22 -20.76 -23.82
C LYS A 115 8.45 -19.52 -22.95
N HIS A 116 9.38 -18.63 -23.30
CA HIS A 116 9.61 -17.38 -22.55
C HIS A 116 8.41 -16.43 -22.60
N VAL A 117 7.77 -16.29 -23.76
CA VAL A 117 6.56 -15.48 -23.96
C VAL A 117 5.41 -15.98 -23.07
N HIS A 118 5.16 -17.29 -23.04
CA HIS A 118 4.15 -17.90 -22.17
C HIS A 118 4.50 -17.81 -20.68
N GLU A 119 5.77 -17.96 -20.31
CA GLU A 119 6.22 -17.75 -18.93
C GLU A 119 5.99 -16.30 -18.47
N CYS A 120 6.19 -15.32 -19.35
CA CYS A 120 5.90 -13.91 -19.08
C CYS A 120 4.40 -13.63 -18.98
N ASP A 121 3.58 -14.16 -19.88
CA ASP A 121 2.11 -14.04 -19.83
C ASP A 121 1.54 -14.60 -18.51
N LYS A 122 2.05 -15.76 -18.08
CA LYS A 122 1.65 -16.36 -16.81
C LYS A 122 1.99 -15.44 -15.63
N LYS A 123 3.22 -14.95 -15.55
CA LYS A 123 3.65 -14.03 -14.48
C LYS A 123 2.87 -12.71 -14.51
N ALA A 124 2.58 -12.19 -15.69
CA ALA A 124 1.74 -11.00 -15.85
C ALA A 124 0.33 -11.23 -15.30
N SER A 125 -0.24 -12.41 -15.54
CA SER A 125 -1.55 -12.79 -15.00
C SER A 125 -1.54 -12.93 -13.49
N ASP A 126 -0.53 -13.60 -12.94
CA ASP A 126 -0.38 -13.76 -11.50
C ASP A 126 -0.23 -12.39 -10.82
N LEU A 127 0.60 -11.49 -11.38
CA LEU A 127 0.74 -10.12 -10.92
C LEU A 127 -0.59 -9.36 -10.94
N HIS A 128 -1.41 -9.54 -11.98
CA HIS A 128 -2.72 -8.89 -12.07
C HIS A 128 -3.68 -9.31 -10.94
N ILE A 129 -3.66 -10.57 -10.54
CA ILE A 129 -4.45 -11.06 -9.41
C ILE A 129 -3.99 -10.38 -8.12
N GLU A 130 -2.68 -10.28 -7.91
CA GLU A 130 -2.11 -9.62 -6.73
C GLU A 130 -2.41 -8.11 -6.72
N LEU A 131 -2.34 -7.44 -7.88
CA LEU A 131 -2.70 -6.02 -8.02
C LEU A 131 -4.18 -5.77 -7.75
N PHE A 132 -5.06 -6.66 -8.22
CA PHE A 132 -6.50 -6.58 -7.90
C PHE A 132 -6.74 -6.72 -6.40
N TYR A 133 -6.12 -7.72 -5.76
CA TYR A 133 -6.21 -7.90 -4.31
C TYR A 133 -5.69 -6.67 -3.54
N PHE A 134 -4.57 -6.10 -3.98
CA PHE A 134 -4.05 -4.87 -3.39
C PHE A 134 -4.99 -3.68 -3.56
N SER A 135 -5.66 -3.57 -4.70
CA SER A 135 -6.66 -2.51 -4.93
C SER A 135 -7.79 -2.56 -3.89
N GLU A 136 -8.31 -3.76 -3.63
CA GLU A 136 -9.33 -4.03 -2.60
C GLU A 136 -8.83 -3.69 -1.20
N LEU A 137 -7.59 -4.11 -0.86
CA LEU A 137 -6.98 -3.80 0.44
C LEU A 137 -6.76 -2.30 0.67
N SER A 138 -6.31 -1.60 -0.37
CA SER A 138 -5.96 -0.19 -0.29
C SER A 138 -7.19 0.71 -0.19
N LYS A 139 -8.37 0.23 -0.60
CA LYS A 139 -9.63 0.98 -0.71
C LYS A 139 -9.49 2.30 -1.48
N LYS A 140 -8.44 2.46 -2.28
CA LYS A 140 -8.30 3.59 -3.21
C LYS A 140 -8.91 3.17 -4.54
N ASN A 141 -9.81 4.00 -5.08
CA ASN A 141 -10.41 3.81 -6.40
C ASN A 141 -9.38 4.01 -7.53
N ASN A 142 -8.47 3.06 -7.70
CA ASN A 142 -7.60 2.97 -8.88
C ASN A 142 -7.87 1.70 -9.68
N TYR A 143 -9.09 1.17 -9.59
CA TYR A 143 -9.54 0.03 -10.39
C TYR A 143 -9.31 0.26 -11.88
N GLU A 144 -9.53 1.49 -12.36
CA GLU A 144 -9.31 1.86 -13.76
C GLU A 144 -7.87 1.57 -14.21
N LEU A 145 -6.86 1.93 -13.40
CA LEU A 145 -5.45 1.64 -13.70
C LEU A 145 -5.16 0.14 -13.83
N PHE A 146 -5.78 -0.68 -12.98
CA PHE A 146 -5.60 -2.14 -13.00
C PHE A 146 -6.43 -2.82 -14.10
N LEU A 147 -7.56 -2.23 -14.47
CA LEU A 147 -8.39 -2.68 -15.60
C LEU A 147 -7.71 -2.35 -16.93
N ASP A 148 -7.20 -1.14 -17.10
CA ASP A 148 -6.48 -0.71 -18.32
C ASP A 148 -5.28 -1.62 -18.61
N SER A 149 -4.51 -1.95 -17.57
CA SER A 149 -3.39 -2.90 -17.71
C SER A 149 -3.86 -4.31 -18.06
N PHE A 150 -5.01 -4.74 -17.53
CA PHE A 150 -5.59 -6.05 -17.83
C PHE A 150 -6.11 -6.14 -19.26
N GLU A 151 -6.72 -5.07 -19.77
CA GLU A 151 -7.16 -5.00 -21.16
C GLU A 151 -5.98 -5.11 -22.13
N VAL A 152 -4.86 -4.44 -21.83
CA VAL A 152 -3.63 -4.56 -22.61
C VAL A 152 -3.04 -5.97 -22.52
N LEU A 153 -3.02 -6.59 -21.33
CA LEU A 153 -2.58 -7.98 -21.19
C LEU A 153 -3.46 -8.94 -21.99
N LYS A 154 -4.77 -8.69 -22.03
CA LYS A 154 -5.71 -9.49 -22.81
C LYS A 154 -5.42 -9.37 -24.31
N ALA A 155 -5.19 -8.15 -24.82
CA ALA A 155 -4.81 -7.92 -26.21
C ALA A 155 -3.49 -8.64 -26.57
N TYR A 156 -2.49 -8.52 -25.70
CA TYR A 156 -1.22 -9.25 -25.81
C TYR A 156 -1.43 -10.78 -25.91
N ARG A 157 -2.27 -11.34 -25.03
CA ARG A 157 -2.60 -12.77 -25.03
C ARG A 157 -3.34 -13.21 -26.30
N GLU A 158 -4.22 -12.37 -26.83
CA GLU A 158 -4.92 -12.66 -28.09
C GLU A 158 -3.96 -12.77 -29.26
N ILE A 159 -2.88 -11.97 -29.29
CA ILE A 159 -1.83 -12.06 -30.32
C ILE A 159 -1.01 -13.35 -30.18
N ILE A 160 -0.62 -13.72 -28.96
CA ILE A 160 0.19 -14.93 -28.72
C ILE A 160 -0.57 -16.20 -29.12
N ASN A 161 -1.88 -16.24 -28.85
CA ASN A 161 -2.72 -17.41 -29.14
C ASN A 161 -3.41 -17.33 -30.50
N SER A 162 -3.05 -16.35 -31.34
CA SER A 162 -3.70 -16.12 -32.61
C SER A 162 -3.09 -16.99 -33.71
N ASP A 163 -3.92 -17.85 -34.29
CA ASP A 163 -3.60 -18.57 -35.54
C ASP A 163 -3.60 -17.66 -36.78
N LYS A 164 -3.82 -16.35 -36.63
CA LYS A 164 -3.99 -15.41 -37.77
C LYS A 164 -2.69 -15.08 -38.49
N TYR A 165 -1.54 -15.35 -37.90
CA TYR A 165 -0.25 -14.98 -38.48
C TYR A 165 0.38 -16.21 -39.13
N GLU A 166 0.57 -16.11 -40.45
CA GLU A 166 1.16 -17.17 -41.26
C GLU A 166 2.70 -17.25 -41.09
N TYR A 167 3.31 -16.15 -40.62
CA TYR A 167 4.75 -16.03 -40.40
C TYR A 167 5.06 -15.53 -38.98
N GLU A 168 6.03 -16.17 -38.31
CA GLU A 168 6.42 -15.84 -36.93
C GLU A 168 6.98 -14.41 -36.76
N LYS A 169 7.52 -13.82 -37.83
CA LYS A 169 7.97 -12.42 -37.83
C LYS A 169 6.82 -11.45 -37.60
N ASP A 170 5.67 -11.72 -38.20
CA ASP A 170 4.48 -10.88 -38.09
C ASP A 170 3.88 -11.00 -36.67
N ILE A 171 4.01 -12.17 -36.04
CA ILE A 171 3.67 -12.39 -34.63
C ILE A 171 4.55 -11.54 -33.73
N TYR A 172 5.88 -11.57 -33.92
CA TYR A 172 6.81 -10.81 -33.05
C TYR A 172 6.58 -9.30 -33.13
N GLU A 173 6.43 -8.73 -34.33
CA GLU A 173 6.21 -7.28 -34.46
C GLU A 173 4.87 -6.86 -33.81
N ALA A 174 3.80 -7.63 -34.01
CA ALA A 174 2.51 -7.37 -33.37
C ALA A 174 2.56 -7.57 -31.84
N GLU A 175 3.26 -8.60 -31.37
CA GLU A 175 3.44 -8.91 -29.95
C GLU A 175 4.32 -7.86 -29.24
N LYS A 176 5.33 -7.34 -29.93
CA LYS A 176 6.19 -6.27 -29.45
C LYS A 176 5.43 -4.98 -29.18
N ASP A 177 4.56 -4.56 -30.10
CA ASP A 177 3.75 -3.36 -29.92
C ASP A 177 2.84 -3.46 -28.69
N GLU A 178 2.20 -4.62 -28.46
CA GLU A 178 1.37 -4.83 -27.27
C GLU A 178 2.21 -4.96 -25.98
N ARG A 179 3.40 -5.58 -26.05
CA ARG A 179 4.34 -5.64 -24.93
C ARG A 179 4.79 -4.23 -24.52
N GLU A 180 5.07 -3.35 -25.47
CA GLU A 180 5.45 -1.96 -25.17
C GLU A 180 4.32 -1.20 -24.48
N LYS A 181 3.06 -1.36 -24.96
CA LYS A 181 1.88 -0.80 -24.28
C LYS A 181 1.75 -1.34 -22.86
N TYR A 182 2.00 -2.63 -22.66
CA TYR A 182 1.92 -3.24 -21.33
C TYR A 182 3.00 -2.69 -20.39
N ILE A 183 4.23 -2.50 -20.88
CA ILE A 183 5.31 -1.84 -20.13
C ILE A 183 4.92 -0.42 -19.71
N GLN A 184 4.27 0.35 -20.60
CA GLN A 184 3.79 1.70 -20.26
C GLN A 184 2.73 1.68 -19.16
N GLN A 185 1.82 0.70 -19.15
CA GLN A 185 0.85 0.55 -18.06
C GLN A 185 1.51 0.10 -16.75
N ILE A 186 2.49 -0.79 -16.83
CA ILE A 186 3.36 -1.16 -15.70
C ILE A 186 4.01 0.08 -15.07
N GLU A 187 4.48 1.04 -15.86
CA GLU A 187 5.10 2.26 -15.33
C GLU A 187 4.13 3.05 -14.45
N LYS A 188 2.90 3.25 -14.94
CA LYS A 188 1.85 3.93 -14.17
C LYS A 188 1.51 3.16 -12.88
N ILE A 189 1.48 1.83 -12.93
CA ILE A 189 1.30 0.99 -11.74
C ILE A 189 2.45 1.20 -10.74
N LYS A 190 3.71 1.22 -11.21
CA LYS A 190 4.88 1.48 -10.35
C LYS A 190 4.77 2.84 -9.66
N GLU A 191 4.41 3.89 -10.39
CA GLU A 191 4.18 5.24 -9.82
C GLU A 191 3.07 5.22 -8.76
N HIS A 192 1.98 4.51 -9.04
CA HIS A 192 0.89 4.35 -8.09
C HIS A 192 1.34 3.64 -6.81
N LEU A 193 2.07 2.53 -6.93
CA LEU A 193 2.59 1.76 -5.78
C LEU A 193 3.59 2.59 -4.95
N LEU A 194 4.42 3.41 -5.58
CA LEU A 194 5.34 4.33 -4.88
C LEU A 194 4.61 5.30 -3.95
N SER A 195 3.37 5.68 -4.28
CA SER A 195 2.53 6.53 -3.42
C SER A 195 2.14 5.89 -2.09
N PHE A 196 2.34 4.58 -1.91
CA PHE A 196 2.14 3.86 -0.66
C PHE A 196 3.45 3.56 0.08
N ILE A 197 4.58 3.51 -0.64
CA ILE A 197 5.90 3.20 -0.07
C ILE A 197 6.50 4.44 0.63
N HIS A 198 6.22 5.64 0.12
CA HIS A 198 6.75 6.90 0.64
C HIS A 198 5.83 7.63 1.63
N VAL A 199 4.88 6.92 2.26
CA VAL A 199 3.96 7.43 3.29
C VAL A 199 4.52 7.19 4.68
#